data_AF-A0A034WFG7-F1
#
_entry.id   AF-A0A034WFG7-F1
#
_cell.length_a   1.000
_cell.length_b   1.000
_cell.length_c   1.000
_cell.angle_alpha   90.00
_cell.angle_beta   90.00
_cell.angle_gamma   90.00
#
_symmetry.space_group_name_H-M   'P 1'
#
loop_
_entity.id
_entity.type
_entity.pdbx_description
1 polymer ?
#
loop_
_entity_poly.entity_id
_entity_poly.type
_entity_poly.pdbx_seq_one_letter_code
_entity_poly.pdbx_strand_id
1 'polypeptide(L)'
;MDNNTVSHREEETSSLTKNNRQNKRKLPGNDSGPTGKKGRPSSDITANVKLPAHGYPLEHPFNKDGYRYILAEPDPHAPFRQEFDESSDWAGKPIPGWLYRTLVPNCVLLALHDRAPQLKISEDRLAVTGEKGYCMVRATHSVNRGRWYFEAVVEEMPEGAATRLGWGQEYGNLQAPLGYDKFGYSWRSRKGTRFHESHGKHYSDAYAEGDVLGFLIDLPDETDTNYLPNTFKDRPLVKFKSHLYYEDKDKVQETLKGLKVLPGSKIEYFKNGKSQGVAFTDIYGGSYYPTISIHKSATVAVNFGPNFKHPEVLNELKAKGMCERVEELISEQCLSDIMYLTENDGKLRLDNFNFSKLK
;
A
#
# COMPACT_ATOMS: atom_id res chain seq x y z
N MET A 1 28.03 25.73 66.12
CA MET A 1 26.89 25.14 66.84
C MET A 1 26.25 24.13 65.90
N ASP A 2 26.60 22.85 66.10
CA ASP A 2 25.75 21.64 66.17
C ASP A 2 24.45 21.60 65.34
N ASN A 3 23.97 20.51 64.71
CA ASN A 3 24.29 19.08 64.75
C ASN A 3 23.48 18.35 63.63
N ASN A 4 23.97 17.18 63.18
CA ASN A 4 23.32 15.91 62.72
C ASN A 4 21.97 15.94 61.94
N THR A 5 21.69 15.06 60.95
CA THR A 5 21.69 13.58 60.93
C THR A 5 21.33 13.12 59.48
N VAL A 6 21.83 12.04 58.86
CA VAL A 6 21.25 10.66 58.76
C VAL A 6 22.08 9.92 57.67
N SER A 7 22.94 8.96 58.03
CA SER A 7 22.84 7.48 57.99
C SER A 7 23.27 6.76 56.69
N HIS A 8 24.39 6.03 56.79
CA HIS A 8 24.89 4.99 55.89
C HIS A 8 24.21 3.63 56.16
N ARG A 9 24.16 2.76 55.14
CA ARG A 9 24.55 1.34 55.25
C ARG A 9 24.95 0.76 53.88
N GLU A 10 26.11 0.10 53.90
CA GLU A 10 26.80 -0.59 52.80
C GLU A 10 26.23 -1.99 52.56
N GLU A 11 26.48 -2.55 51.37
CA GLU A 11 26.69 -3.99 51.20
C GLU A 11 27.67 -4.27 50.04
N GLU A 12 28.74 -5.01 50.37
CA GLU A 12 29.83 -5.44 49.50
C GLU A 12 29.61 -6.87 48.96
N THR A 13 29.91 -7.03 47.67
CA THR A 13 30.57 -8.17 46.98
C THR A 13 30.03 -9.62 47.07
N SER A 14 29.81 -10.24 45.91
CA SER A 14 30.75 -11.24 45.33
C SER A 14 30.15 -12.00 44.12
N SER A 15 31.06 -12.50 43.29
CA SER A 15 30.95 -13.03 41.93
C SER A 15 30.57 -14.52 41.81
N LEU A 16 29.95 -14.91 40.67
CA LEU A 16 30.33 -15.99 39.72
C LEU A 16 29.14 -16.74 39.08
N THR A 17 29.14 -16.75 37.74
CA THR A 17 28.65 -17.75 36.76
C THR A 17 27.70 -18.90 37.18
N LYS A 18 26.58 -19.10 36.45
CA LYS A 18 26.24 -20.34 35.69
C LYS A 18 24.85 -20.32 35.01
N ASN A 19 24.82 -20.97 33.85
CA ASN A 19 23.71 -21.39 32.97
C ASN A 19 22.38 -21.80 33.62
N ASN A 20 21.25 -21.45 32.96
CA ASN A 20 20.02 -22.26 32.71
C ASN A 20 18.94 -21.33 32.12
N ARG A 21 17.94 -21.72 31.30
CA ARG A 21 17.35 -23.01 30.97
C ARG A 21 16.51 -22.85 29.69
N GLN A 22 16.62 -23.82 28.78
CA GLN A 22 15.67 -24.07 27.70
C GLN A 22 14.32 -24.51 28.29
N ASN A 23 13.21 -23.92 27.84
CA ASN A 23 11.87 -24.44 28.12
C ASN A 23 11.41 -25.38 27.00
N LYS A 24 11.37 -26.69 27.33
CA LYS A 24 10.75 -27.76 26.56
C LYS A 24 9.22 -27.55 26.50
N ARG A 25 8.63 -27.56 25.30
CA ARG A 25 7.18 -27.73 25.10
C ARG A 25 6.80 -29.20 25.32
N LYS A 26 5.80 -29.44 26.16
CA LYS A 26 5.15 -30.75 26.35
C LYS A 26 4.16 -31.01 25.20
N LEU A 27 4.22 -32.22 24.63
CA LEU A 27 3.15 -32.82 23.82
C LEU A 27 2.35 -33.77 24.73
N PRO A 28 1.00 -33.80 24.64
CA PRO A 28 0.23 -34.92 25.13
C PRO A 28 -0.07 -35.90 23.99
N GLY A 29 0.26 -37.18 24.22
CA GLY A 29 -0.24 -38.30 23.44
C GLY A 29 -1.14 -39.18 24.31
N ASN A 30 -2.09 -39.88 23.68
CA ASN A 30 -2.46 -41.24 24.07
C ASN A 30 -3.12 -41.99 22.88
N ASP A 31 -2.70 -43.25 22.73
CA ASP A 31 -2.89 -44.21 21.63
C ASP A 31 -4.30 -44.85 21.52
N SER A 32 -4.66 -45.34 20.31
CA SER A 32 -4.76 -46.80 19.99
C SER A 32 -5.43 -47.16 18.64
N GLY A 33 -4.70 -47.91 17.79
CA GLY A 33 -5.21 -49.04 16.97
C GLY A 33 -5.65 -48.81 15.50
N PRO A 34 -5.47 -49.79 14.58
CA PRO A 34 -4.95 -49.52 13.22
C PRO A 34 -5.94 -49.82 12.07
N THR A 35 -5.65 -49.29 10.86
CA THR A 35 -5.63 -49.96 9.53
C THR A 35 -5.91 -48.99 8.37
N GLY A 36 -5.22 -49.17 7.24
CA GLY A 36 -5.69 -48.71 5.93
C GLY A 36 -4.80 -47.69 5.20
N LYS A 37 -3.87 -48.19 4.39
CA LYS A 37 -3.15 -47.43 3.36
C LYS A 37 -4.14 -46.74 2.40
N LYS A 38 -4.14 -45.41 2.40
CA LYS A 38 -4.22 -44.55 1.21
C LYS A 38 -3.52 -43.24 1.57
N GLY A 39 -2.39 -42.97 0.92
CA GLY A 39 -1.63 -41.74 1.13
C GLY A 39 -2.54 -40.54 0.88
N ARG A 40 -2.79 -39.75 1.92
CA ARG A 40 -3.30 -38.40 1.75
C ARG A 40 -2.20 -37.60 1.04
N PRO A 41 -2.50 -36.90 -0.08
CA PRO A 41 -1.58 -35.89 -0.55
C PRO A 41 -1.43 -34.85 0.57
N SER A 42 -0.19 -34.45 0.83
CA SER A 42 0.15 -33.37 1.77
C SER A 42 -0.74 -32.16 1.50
N SER A 43 -1.62 -31.82 2.44
CA SER A 43 -2.61 -30.75 2.29
C SER A 43 -2.07 -29.37 2.68
N ASP A 44 -0.77 -29.10 2.53
CA ASP A 44 -0.15 -27.90 3.11
C ASP A 44 0.84 -27.13 2.22
N ILE A 45 0.88 -27.38 0.91
CA ILE A 45 1.69 -26.58 -0.03
C ILE A 45 0.74 -25.89 -1.02
N THR A 46 0.36 -24.66 -0.66
CA THR A 46 -0.05 -23.58 -1.59
C THR A 46 -1.24 -23.87 -2.52
N ALA A 47 -2.29 -24.53 -2.04
CA ALA A 47 -3.60 -24.43 -2.70
C ALA A 47 -4.13 -22.99 -2.58
N ASN A 48 -4.41 -22.34 -3.71
CA ASN A 48 -5.03 -21.02 -3.85
C ASN A 48 -5.95 -20.66 -2.67
N VAL A 49 -5.41 -19.94 -1.68
CA VAL A 49 -6.22 -19.44 -0.57
C VAL A 49 -7.12 -18.38 -1.16
N LYS A 50 -8.39 -18.73 -1.32
CA LYS A 50 -9.38 -17.85 -1.94
C LYS A 50 -9.45 -16.57 -1.10
N LEU A 51 -9.18 -15.44 -1.75
CA LEU A 51 -9.33 -14.14 -1.13
C LEU A 51 -10.80 -13.93 -0.72
N PRO A 52 -11.05 -13.17 0.36
CA PRO A 52 -12.39 -12.69 0.66
C PRO A 52 -13.02 -11.98 -0.55
N ALA A 53 -14.35 -11.86 -0.56
CA ALA A 53 -15.08 -11.19 -1.65
C ALA A 53 -14.57 -9.76 -1.93
N HIS A 54 -14.05 -9.08 -0.91
CA HIS A 54 -13.45 -7.75 -1.01
C HIS A 54 -12.00 -7.74 -1.55
N GLY A 55 -11.47 -8.88 -2.03
CA GLY A 55 -10.24 -8.96 -2.82
C GLY A 55 -8.92 -8.71 -2.08
N TYR A 56 -8.90 -8.77 -0.73
CA TYR A 56 -7.67 -8.58 0.05
C TYR A 56 -7.77 -9.32 1.41
N PRO A 57 -6.68 -9.77 2.05
CA PRO A 57 -6.75 -10.37 3.37
C PRO A 57 -7.14 -9.35 4.46
N LEU A 58 -8.13 -9.69 5.31
CA LEU A 58 -8.53 -8.84 6.45
C LEU A 58 -7.37 -8.61 7.42
N GLU A 59 -6.59 -9.65 7.67
CA GLU A 59 -5.35 -9.57 8.43
C GLU A 59 -4.17 -9.65 7.49
N HIS A 60 -3.35 -8.60 7.52
CA HIS A 60 -2.19 -8.41 6.67
C HIS A 60 -1.08 -7.71 7.48
N PRO A 61 0.18 -7.89 7.09
CA PRO A 61 1.26 -7.11 7.67
C PRO A 61 1.13 -5.65 7.24
N PHE A 62 1.20 -4.72 8.20
CA PHE A 62 1.29 -3.29 7.91
C PHE A 62 2.74 -2.93 7.60
N ASN A 63 2.93 -1.93 6.74
CA ASN A 63 4.24 -1.35 6.45
C ASN A 63 4.85 -0.80 7.75
N LYS A 64 6.05 -1.27 8.11
CA LYS A 64 6.73 -0.92 9.36
C LYS A 64 8.24 -1.06 9.21
N ASP A 65 8.98 -0.37 10.08
CA ASP A 65 10.45 -0.48 10.17
C ASP A 65 11.19 -0.23 8.84
N GLY A 66 10.59 0.55 7.93
CA GLY A 66 11.13 0.82 6.60
C GLY A 66 10.98 -0.35 5.62
N TYR A 67 9.99 -1.22 5.83
CA TYR A 67 9.63 -2.28 4.91
C TYR A 67 8.16 -2.18 4.49
N ARG A 68 7.91 -2.55 3.23
CA ARG A 68 6.60 -2.69 2.64
C ARG A 68 6.31 -4.14 2.31
N TYR A 69 5.04 -4.49 2.46
CA TYR A 69 4.55 -5.83 2.20
C TYR A 69 3.56 -5.82 1.04
N ILE A 70 3.96 -6.41 -0.08
CA ILE A 70 3.18 -6.44 -1.31
C ILE A 70 2.55 -7.82 -1.44
N LEU A 71 1.23 -7.89 -1.45
CA LEU A 71 0.52 -9.17 -1.55
C LEU A 71 0.88 -9.88 -2.87
N ALA A 72 1.33 -11.13 -2.75
CA ALA A 72 1.77 -11.93 -3.86
C ALA A 72 0.78 -13.07 -4.14
N GLU A 73 0.59 -13.38 -5.41
CA GLU A 73 -0.16 -14.53 -5.88
C GLU A 73 0.72 -15.46 -6.73
N PRO A 74 0.40 -16.76 -6.77
CA PRO A 74 1.05 -17.71 -7.68
C PRO A 74 1.13 -17.20 -9.12
N ASP A 75 2.31 -17.19 -9.74
CA ASP A 75 2.44 -16.85 -11.15
C ASP A 75 2.27 -18.11 -12.02
N PRO A 76 1.26 -18.17 -12.90
CA PRO A 76 1.03 -19.31 -13.78
C PRO A 76 2.07 -19.47 -14.89
N HIS A 77 2.83 -18.43 -15.23
CA HIS A 77 3.83 -18.45 -16.30
C HIS A 77 5.26 -18.66 -15.79
N ALA A 78 5.46 -18.72 -14.46
CA ALA A 78 6.77 -18.89 -13.89
C ALA A 78 7.36 -20.27 -14.23
N PRO A 79 8.63 -20.34 -14.68
CA PRO A 79 9.27 -21.60 -15.02
C PRO A 79 9.49 -22.45 -13.76
N PHE A 80 9.49 -23.77 -13.93
CA PHE A 80 9.71 -24.77 -12.86
C PHE A 80 8.68 -24.74 -11.73
N ARG A 81 7.52 -24.11 -11.96
CA ARG A 81 6.46 -24.03 -10.95
C ARG A 81 5.88 -25.39 -10.57
N GLN A 82 5.56 -26.22 -11.57
CA GLN A 82 5.04 -27.56 -11.32
C GLN A 82 6.03 -28.41 -10.52
N GLU A 83 7.32 -28.35 -10.88
CA GLU A 83 8.39 -29.06 -10.17
C GLU A 83 8.52 -28.61 -8.71
N PHE A 84 8.37 -27.30 -8.44
CA PHE A 84 8.35 -26.77 -7.08
C PHE A 84 7.16 -27.30 -6.27
N ASP A 85 5.95 -27.29 -6.85
CA ASP A 85 4.73 -27.73 -6.18
C ASP A 85 4.71 -29.25 -5.91
N GLU A 86 5.33 -30.06 -6.79
CA GLU A 86 5.38 -31.53 -6.66
C GLU A 86 6.55 -32.03 -5.80
N SER A 87 7.58 -31.22 -5.59
CA SER A 87 8.79 -31.64 -4.88
C SER A 87 8.66 -31.48 -3.36
N SER A 88 8.76 -32.61 -2.65
CA SER A 88 8.83 -32.64 -1.19
C SER A 88 10.09 -31.97 -0.62
N ASP A 89 11.14 -31.83 -1.44
CA ASP A 89 12.44 -31.33 -1.01
C ASP A 89 12.43 -29.81 -0.76
N TRP A 90 11.37 -29.12 -1.18
CA TRP A 90 11.18 -27.68 -0.96
C TRP A 90 10.43 -27.34 0.33
N ALA A 91 9.97 -28.35 1.08
CA ALA A 91 9.34 -28.15 2.37
C ALA A 91 10.30 -27.45 3.35
N GLY A 92 9.90 -26.25 3.80
CA GLY A 92 10.67 -25.45 4.76
C GLY A 92 11.85 -24.66 4.17
N LYS A 93 12.09 -24.73 2.86
CA LYS A 93 13.06 -23.87 2.17
C LYS A 93 12.45 -22.50 1.85
N PRO A 94 13.27 -21.44 1.66
CA PRO A 94 12.77 -20.17 1.16
C PRO A 94 12.08 -20.37 -0.20
N ILE A 95 11.01 -19.61 -0.43
CA ILE A 95 10.25 -19.68 -1.68
C ILE A 95 10.88 -18.72 -2.69
N PRO A 96 11.23 -19.18 -3.91
CA PRO A 96 11.72 -18.30 -4.96
C PRO A 96 10.69 -17.25 -5.36
N GLY A 97 11.09 -15.97 -5.33
CA GLY A 97 10.21 -14.84 -5.65
C GLY A 97 9.60 -14.92 -7.05
N TRP A 98 10.37 -15.36 -8.05
CA TRP A 98 9.91 -15.42 -9.44
C TRP A 98 8.75 -16.38 -9.70
N LEU A 99 8.47 -17.33 -8.77
CA LEU A 99 7.33 -18.23 -8.83
C LEU A 99 5.98 -17.54 -8.54
N TYR A 100 6.04 -16.30 -8.08
CA TYR A 100 4.90 -15.47 -7.71
C TYR A 100 4.93 -14.17 -8.49
N ARG A 101 3.83 -13.41 -8.40
CA ARG A 101 3.68 -12.07 -8.94
C ARG A 101 2.83 -11.22 -8.00
N THR A 102 2.89 -9.91 -8.17
CA THR A 102 2.05 -8.99 -7.41
C THR A 102 0.58 -9.23 -7.71
N LEU A 103 -0.27 -9.28 -6.69
CA LEU A 103 -1.71 -9.27 -6.88
C LEU A 103 -2.15 -7.87 -7.36
N VAL A 104 -2.74 -7.80 -8.55
CA VAL A 104 -3.37 -6.58 -9.07
C VAL A 104 -4.88 -6.68 -8.87
N PRO A 105 -5.50 -5.81 -8.05
CA PRO A 105 -6.95 -5.83 -7.84
C PRO A 105 -7.72 -5.55 -9.14
N ASN A 106 -8.84 -6.23 -9.35
CA ASN A 106 -9.70 -6.06 -10.52
C ASN A 106 -10.65 -4.84 -10.44
N CYS A 107 -10.45 -3.98 -9.44
CA CYS A 107 -11.19 -2.75 -9.23
C CYS A 107 -10.36 -1.76 -8.42
N VAL A 108 -10.62 -0.46 -8.62
CA VAL A 108 -10.02 0.59 -7.80
C VAL A 108 -10.83 0.71 -6.51
N LEU A 109 -10.14 0.57 -5.38
CA LEU A 109 -10.73 0.59 -4.03
C LEU A 109 -9.78 1.34 -3.09
N LEU A 110 -10.24 1.65 -1.88
CA LEU A 110 -9.34 2.07 -0.80
C LEU A 110 -8.49 0.87 -0.34
N ALA A 111 -7.17 1.05 -0.31
CA ALA A 111 -6.23 -0.02 -0.01
C ALA A 111 -6.25 -0.35 1.50
N LEU A 112 -6.45 -1.63 1.83
CA LEU A 112 -6.46 -2.05 3.23
C LEU A 112 -5.08 -2.04 3.88
N HIS A 113 -4.04 -2.32 3.08
CA HIS A 113 -2.64 -2.33 3.53
C HIS A 113 -1.98 -0.96 3.53
N ASP A 114 -2.50 -0.03 2.72
CA ASP A 114 -1.90 1.29 2.51
C ASP A 114 -2.73 2.40 3.15
N ARG A 115 -2.94 2.23 4.46
CA ARG A 115 -3.72 3.12 5.31
C ARG A 115 -3.16 3.18 6.72
N ALA A 116 -3.48 4.27 7.41
CA ALA A 116 -3.28 4.32 8.85
C ALA A 116 -4.18 3.30 9.57
N PRO A 117 -3.68 2.52 10.55
CA PRO A 117 -4.45 1.46 11.22
C PRO A 117 -5.73 1.94 11.89
N GLN A 118 -5.77 3.19 12.36
CA GLN A 118 -6.91 3.80 13.03
C GLN A 118 -8.06 4.23 12.10
N LEU A 119 -7.85 4.24 10.77
CA LEU A 119 -8.93 4.53 9.83
C LEU A 119 -9.87 3.33 9.73
N LYS A 120 -11.18 3.61 9.67
CA LYS A 120 -12.21 2.59 9.43
C LYS A 120 -12.61 2.66 7.97
N ILE A 121 -12.49 1.54 7.26
CA ILE A 121 -12.89 1.41 5.86
C ILE A 121 -14.22 0.66 5.84
N SER A 122 -15.17 1.10 5.01
CA SER A 122 -16.44 0.39 4.78
C SER A 122 -16.20 -1.01 4.18
N GLU A 123 -17.20 -1.88 4.27
CA GLU A 123 -17.10 -3.26 3.76
C GLU A 123 -16.84 -3.32 2.25
N ASP A 124 -17.46 -2.40 1.49
CA ASP A 124 -17.27 -2.25 0.04
C ASP A 124 -15.95 -1.55 -0.33
N ARG A 125 -15.21 -1.05 0.66
CA ARG A 125 -13.94 -0.33 0.51
C ARG A 125 -14.02 0.95 -0.32
N LEU A 126 -15.18 1.58 -0.35
CA LEU A 126 -15.44 2.85 -1.04
C LEU A 126 -15.72 4.02 -0.10
N ALA A 127 -15.71 3.81 1.21
CA ALA A 127 -15.78 4.88 2.19
C ALA A 127 -14.75 4.70 3.30
N VAL A 128 -14.34 5.82 3.88
CA VAL A 128 -13.40 5.86 5.00
C VAL A 128 -13.87 6.86 6.04
N THR A 129 -13.78 6.44 7.31
CA THR A 129 -14.12 7.24 8.49
C THR A 129 -12.91 7.37 9.40
N GLY A 130 -12.65 8.60 9.85
CA GLY A 130 -11.61 8.91 10.84
C GLY A 130 -12.12 8.83 12.28
N GLU A 131 -11.25 9.15 13.24
CA GLU A 131 -11.63 9.19 14.66
C GLU A 131 -10.90 10.29 15.43
N LYS A 132 -9.57 10.35 15.32
CA LYS A 132 -8.70 11.24 16.10
C LYS A 132 -7.99 12.27 15.23
N GLY A 133 -6.66 12.31 15.27
CA GLY A 133 -5.85 13.21 14.46
C GLY A 133 -5.93 12.90 12.97
N TYR A 134 -5.24 13.74 12.18
CA TYR A 134 -5.10 13.48 10.76
C TYR A 134 -4.38 12.16 10.52
N CYS A 135 -4.91 11.39 9.57
CA CYS A 135 -4.28 10.23 8.99
C CYS A 135 -4.84 9.99 7.60
N MET A 136 -4.26 9.09 6.81
CA MET A 136 -4.66 8.90 5.43
C MET A 136 -4.72 7.45 4.95
N VAL A 137 -5.43 7.27 3.85
CA VAL A 137 -5.54 6.04 3.06
C VAL A 137 -5.34 6.38 1.59
N ARG A 138 -4.63 5.51 0.87
CA ARG A 138 -4.47 5.56 -0.58
C ARG A 138 -5.39 4.56 -1.27
N ALA A 139 -5.72 4.82 -2.53
CA ALA A 139 -6.40 3.84 -3.37
C ALA A 139 -5.43 2.71 -3.81
N THR A 140 -5.98 1.63 -4.36
CA THR A 140 -5.22 0.46 -4.82
C THR A 140 -4.40 0.70 -6.08
N HIS A 141 -4.77 1.69 -6.90
CA HIS A 141 -4.15 1.97 -8.19
C HIS A 141 -3.54 3.37 -8.22
N SER A 142 -2.41 3.49 -8.91
CA SER A 142 -1.76 4.77 -9.21
C SER A 142 -1.73 5.05 -10.70
N VAL A 143 -1.51 6.33 -11.00
CA VAL A 143 -1.32 6.86 -12.34
C VAL A 143 0.02 7.58 -12.42
N ASN A 144 0.73 7.42 -13.53
CA ASN A 144 2.08 7.97 -13.72
C ASN A 144 2.22 8.79 -15.02
N ARG A 145 1.16 8.84 -15.84
CA ARG A 145 1.07 9.58 -17.10
C ARG A 145 -0.38 9.72 -17.55
N GLY A 146 -0.67 10.68 -18.42
CA GLY A 146 -1.99 11.00 -18.94
C GLY A 146 -2.89 11.78 -17.97
N ARG A 147 -4.16 11.92 -18.34
CA ARG A 147 -5.20 12.65 -17.58
C ARG A 147 -6.16 11.70 -16.89
N TRP A 148 -6.29 11.87 -15.58
CA TRP A 148 -7.08 10.97 -14.74
C TRP A 148 -7.97 11.73 -13.77
N TYR A 149 -9.12 11.14 -13.49
CA TYR A 149 -10.16 11.75 -12.68
C TYR A 149 -10.80 10.74 -11.72
N PHE A 150 -11.10 11.20 -10.51
CA PHE A 150 -12.00 10.53 -9.58
C PHE A 150 -12.87 11.54 -8.83
N GLU A 151 -13.98 11.06 -8.25
CA GLU A 151 -14.85 11.85 -7.39
C GLU A 151 -14.78 11.36 -5.95
N ALA A 152 -15.09 12.26 -5.02
CA ALA A 152 -15.37 11.92 -3.63
C ALA A 152 -16.56 12.73 -3.11
N VAL A 153 -17.31 12.17 -2.18
CA VAL A 153 -18.43 12.82 -1.50
C VAL A 153 -18.11 12.89 -0.02
N VAL A 154 -18.27 14.07 0.57
CA VAL A 154 -18.19 14.22 2.03
C VAL A 154 -19.54 13.80 2.61
N GLU A 155 -19.62 12.58 3.16
CA GLU A 155 -20.89 12.03 3.66
C GLU A 155 -21.25 12.60 5.03
N GLU A 156 -20.25 12.71 5.91
CA GLU A 156 -20.41 13.26 7.25
C GLU A 156 -19.23 14.16 7.59
N MET A 157 -19.48 15.37 8.08
CA MET A 157 -18.42 16.25 8.58
C MET A 157 -18.86 16.99 9.85
N PRO A 158 -18.82 16.30 11.01
CA PRO A 158 -19.17 16.90 12.30
C PRO A 158 -18.33 18.12 12.66
N GLU A 159 -18.80 18.92 13.62
CA GLU A 159 -18.10 20.13 14.04
C GLU A 159 -16.64 19.86 14.46
N GLY A 160 -15.72 20.63 13.87
CA GLY A 160 -14.29 20.50 14.11
C GLY A 160 -13.62 19.31 13.40
N ALA A 161 -14.37 18.47 12.68
CA ALA A 161 -13.82 17.54 11.71
C ALA A 161 -13.36 18.30 10.45
N ALA A 162 -12.43 17.69 9.73
CA ALA A 162 -11.92 18.26 8.49
C ALA A 162 -11.33 17.16 7.61
N THR A 163 -11.30 17.41 6.30
CA THR A 163 -10.70 16.49 5.35
C THR A 163 -9.64 17.20 4.52
N ARG A 164 -8.67 16.42 4.03
CA ARG A 164 -7.73 16.80 2.99
C ARG A 164 -7.71 15.72 1.93
N LEU A 165 -8.17 16.06 0.73
CA LEU A 165 -8.37 15.12 -0.36
C LEU A 165 -7.49 15.52 -1.55
N GLY A 166 -7.00 14.54 -2.31
CA GLY A 166 -6.19 14.82 -3.49
C GLY A 166 -5.35 13.64 -3.92
N TRP A 167 -4.09 13.92 -4.25
CA TRP A 167 -3.16 12.96 -4.84
C TRP A 167 -1.93 12.81 -3.96
N GLY A 168 -1.53 11.56 -3.72
CA GLY A 168 -0.37 11.21 -2.90
C GLY A 168 0.49 10.16 -3.57
N GLN A 169 1.81 10.24 -3.38
CA GLN A 169 2.76 9.23 -3.82
C GLN A 169 2.98 8.16 -2.73
N GLU A 170 3.63 7.07 -3.12
CA GLU A 170 3.82 5.85 -2.33
C GLU A 170 4.43 6.07 -0.93
N TYR A 171 5.37 7.01 -0.80
CA TYR A 171 6.09 7.30 0.44
C TYR A 171 5.49 8.43 1.30
N GLY A 172 4.30 8.92 0.95
CA GLY A 172 3.59 9.87 1.82
C GLY A 172 3.31 9.24 3.18
N ASN A 173 3.56 9.98 4.26
CA ASN A 173 3.37 9.47 5.63
C ASN A 173 1.88 9.27 5.99
N LEU A 174 1.45 8.01 6.11
CA LEU A 174 0.05 7.65 6.38
C LEU A 174 -0.50 8.21 7.70
N GLN A 175 0.37 8.53 8.66
CA GLN A 175 0.01 9.12 9.96
C GLN A 175 -0.05 10.65 9.94
N ALA A 176 0.24 11.28 8.80
CA ALA A 176 0.22 12.72 8.61
C ALA A 176 -0.96 13.15 7.72
N PRO A 177 -1.37 14.43 7.77
CA PRO A 177 -2.31 14.96 6.79
C PRO A 177 -1.71 14.92 5.38
N LEU A 178 -2.54 14.67 4.37
CA LEU A 178 -2.11 14.81 2.97
C LEU A 178 -1.59 16.24 2.73
N GLY A 179 -0.48 16.34 1.97
CA GLY A 179 0.25 17.58 1.75
C GLY A 179 1.11 18.03 2.92
N TYR A 180 1.39 17.17 3.90
CA TYR A 180 2.40 17.41 4.95
C TYR A 180 3.83 17.40 4.39
N ASP A 181 4.13 16.43 3.53
CA ASP A 181 5.44 16.19 2.93
C ASP A 181 5.46 16.54 1.43
N LYS A 182 6.57 16.20 0.76
CA LYS A 182 6.76 16.38 -0.69
C LYS A 182 5.95 15.41 -1.54
N PHE A 183 5.41 14.36 -0.95
CA PHE A 183 4.74 13.28 -1.65
C PHE A 183 3.23 13.51 -1.79
N GLY A 184 2.68 14.59 -1.25
CA GLY A 184 1.24 14.84 -1.26
C GLY A 184 0.85 16.23 -1.74
N TYR A 185 -0.28 16.29 -2.45
CA TYR A 185 -0.95 17.51 -2.89
C TYR A 185 -2.42 17.39 -2.53
N SER A 186 -2.94 18.33 -1.74
CA SER A 186 -4.30 18.23 -1.22
C SER A 186 -5.09 19.51 -1.24
N TRP A 187 -6.40 19.34 -1.19
CA TRP A 187 -7.40 20.37 -0.95
C TRP A 187 -8.05 20.13 0.39
N ARG A 188 -8.07 21.16 1.25
CA ARG A 188 -8.63 21.09 2.60
C ARG A 188 -10.05 21.64 2.63
N SER A 189 -10.96 20.92 3.28
CA SER A 189 -12.37 21.32 3.46
C SER A 189 -12.50 22.71 4.07
N ARG A 190 -11.80 22.92 5.19
CA ARG A 190 -11.79 24.20 5.90
C ARG A 190 -11.04 25.28 5.10
N LYS A 191 -11.75 26.36 4.80
CA LYS A 191 -11.25 27.57 4.08
C LYS A 191 -10.82 27.32 2.61
N GLY A 192 -11.09 26.16 2.04
CA GLY A 192 -10.79 25.86 0.64
C GLY A 192 -9.32 26.03 0.27
N THR A 193 -8.41 25.65 1.18
CA THR A 193 -6.97 25.86 1.00
C THR A 193 -6.29 24.65 0.39
N ARG A 194 -5.38 24.88 -0.56
CA ARG A 194 -4.49 23.85 -1.10
C ARG A 194 -3.23 23.69 -0.25
N PHE A 195 -2.76 22.46 -0.05
CA PHE A 195 -1.61 22.11 0.79
C PHE A 195 -0.62 21.20 0.07
N HIS A 196 0.66 21.55 0.19
CA HIS A 196 1.83 20.78 -0.23
C HIS A 196 3.03 21.18 0.65
N GLU A 197 3.88 20.25 1.06
CA GLU A 197 5.02 20.52 1.97
C GLU A 197 4.62 21.31 3.24
N SER A 198 3.45 21.02 3.81
CA SER A 198 2.86 21.73 4.95
C SER A 198 2.52 23.21 4.70
N HIS A 199 2.72 23.72 3.48
CA HIS A 199 2.39 25.08 3.10
C HIS A 199 0.95 25.17 2.57
N GLY A 200 0.08 25.82 3.34
CA GLY A 200 -1.30 26.09 2.96
C GLY A 200 -1.44 27.42 2.24
N LYS A 201 -2.07 27.43 1.05
CA LYS A 201 -2.44 28.64 0.31
C LYS A 201 -3.94 28.65 0.08
N HIS A 202 -4.57 29.83 0.17
CA HIS A 202 -5.96 29.97 -0.27
C HIS A 202 -6.06 29.63 -1.77
N TYR A 203 -7.16 29.00 -2.15
CA TYR A 203 -7.35 28.44 -3.48
C TYR A 203 -8.80 28.54 -3.93
N SER A 204 -9.75 28.21 -3.06
CA SER A 204 -11.18 28.24 -3.35
C SER A 204 -11.98 28.59 -2.10
N ASP A 205 -13.30 28.65 -2.25
CA ASP A 205 -14.21 28.54 -1.12
C ASP A 205 -14.12 27.17 -0.45
N ALA A 206 -14.56 27.11 0.80
CA ALA A 206 -14.65 25.85 1.54
C ALA A 206 -15.65 24.88 0.90
N TYR A 207 -15.39 23.59 1.09
CA TYR A 207 -16.36 22.53 0.81
C TYR A 207 -16.85 21.90 2.11
N ALA A 208 -18.04 21.31 2.05
CA ALA A 208 -18.78 20.84 3.20
C ALA A 208 -19.41 19.46 2.97
N GLU A 209 -20.09 18.97 3.99
CA GLU A 209 -20.94 17.78 3.91
C GLU A 209 -21.93 17.90 2.74
N GLY A 210 -22.12 16.80 2.01
CA GLY A 210 -22.97 16.71 0.82
C GLY A 210 -22.31 17.15 -0.49
N ASP A 211 -21.20 17.88 -0.46
CA ASP A 211 -20.50 18.28 -1.69
C ASP A 211 -19.90 17.06 -2.42
N VAL A 212 -20.03 17.08 -3.74
CA VAL A 212 -19.35 16.17 -4.66
C VAL A 212 -18.10 16.86 -5.16
N LEU A 213 -16.95 16.27 -4.91
CA LEU A 213 -15.64 16.84 -5.21
C LEU A 213 -14.97 16.03 -6.30
N GLY A 214 -14.53 16.70 -7.36
CA GLY A 214 -13.78 16.09 -8.45
C GLY A 214 -12.30 16.39 -8.34
N PHE A 215 -11.47 15.42 -8.72
CA PHE A 215 -10.01 15.49 -8.60
C PHE A 215 -9.38 15.07 -9.92
N LEU A 216 -8.86 16.03 -10.67
CA LEU A 216 -8.13 15.81 -11.91
C LEU A 216 -6.62 15.87 -11.65
N ILE A 217 -5.88 14.97 -12.27
CA ILE A 217 -4.43 15.07 -12.44
C ILE A 217 -4.08 14.91 -13.92
N ASP A 218 -3.19 15.75 -14.43
CA ASP A 218 -2.63 15.68 -15.77
C ASP A 218 -1.11 15.52 -15.65
N LEU A 219 -0.61 14.39 -16.13
CA LEU A 219 0.80 14.00 -16.07
C LEU A 219 1.30 13.84 -17.51
N PRO A 220 2.05 14.82 -18.04
CA PRO A 220 2.64 14.70 -19.37
C PRO A 220 3.53 13.46 -19.49
N ASP A 221 3.54 12.86 -20.67
CA ASP A 221 4.47 11.78 -21.00
C ASP A 221 5.89 12.35 -21.08
N GLU A 222 6.83 11.67 -20.42
CA GLU A 222 8.26 11.94 -20.52
C GLU A 222 8.89 10.96 -21.52
N THR A 223 9.71 11.50 -22.42
CA THR A 223 10.53 10.67 -23.32
C THR A 223 11.53 9.86 -22.49
N ASP A 224 11.75 8.60 -22.88
CA ASP A 224 12.72 7.68 -22.25
C ASP A 224 12.41 7.26 -20.80
N THR A 225 11.19 7.50 -20.31
CA THR A 225 10.74 7.01 -19.00
C THR A 225 10.14 5.61 -19.12
N ASN A 226 10.62 4.68 -18.29
CA ASN A 226 10.00 3.36 -18.14
C ASN A 226 8.80 3.46 -17.16
N TYR A 227 7.60 3.26 -17.69
CA TYR A 227 6.37 3.27 -16.91
C TYR A 227 5.92 1.90 -16.40
N LEU A 228 6.67 0.85 -16.72
CA LEU A 228 6.35 -0.51 -16.29
C LEU A 228 6.47 -0.65 -14.77
N PRO A 229 5.49 -1.29 -14.10
CA PRO A 229 5.53 -1.52 -12.67
C PRO A 229 6.64 -2.50 -12.27
N ASN A 230 7.06 -2.41 -11.01
CA ASN A 230 8.01 -3.35 -10.46
C ASN A 230 7.37 -4.74 -10.29
N THR A 231 8.08 -5.79 -10.68
CA THR A 231 7.62 -7.18 -10.56
C THR A 231 7.82 -7.76 -9.16
N PHE A 232 8.79 -7.21 -8.40
CA PHE A 232 9.26 -7.71 -7.11
C PHE A 232 9.73 -9.19 -7.13
N LYS A 233 9.89 -9.80 -8.31
CA LYS A 233 10.28 -11.23 -8.46
C LYS A 233 11.68 -11.55 -7.92
N ASP A 234 12.51 -10.53 -7.71
CA ASP A 234 13.83 -10.60 -7.10
C ASP A 234 13.80 -10.43 -5.57
N ARG A 235 12.63 -10.15 -4.99
CA ARG A 235 12.44 -9.91 -3.55
C ARG A 235 12.11 -11.19 -2.79
N PRO A 236 12.46 -11.24 -1.49
CA PRO A 236 12.06 -12.35 -0.64
C PRO A 236 10.54 -12.38 -0.43
N LEU A 237 9.99 -13.58 -0.36
CA LEU A 237 8.61 -13.83 0.03
C LEU A 237 8.54 -14.19 1.52
N VAL A 238 7.58 -13.59 2.22
CA VAL A 238 7.26 -13.90 3.62
C VAL A 238 5.83 -14.41 3.72
N LYS A 239 5.64 -15.47 4.52
CA LYS A 239 4.30 -16.01 4.81
C LYS A 239 3.72 -15.30 6.01
N PHE A 240 2.58 -14.63 5.83
CA PHE A 240 1.77 -14.11 6.92
C PHE A 240 0.40 -14.77 6.90
N LYS A 241 0.11 -15.56 7.95
CA LYS A 241 -1.02 -16.48 7.98
C LYS A 241 -1.03 -17.40 6.76
N SER A 242 -2.05 -17.27 5.91
CA SER A 242 -2.27 -18.13 4.75
C SER A 242 -1.86 -17.46 3.43
N HIS A 243 -1.31 -16.24 3.47
CA HIS A 243 -0.95 -15.47 2.28
C HIS A 243 0.55 -15.17 2.24
N LEU A 244 1.08 -14.98 1.03
CA LEU A 244 2.47 -14.63 0.77
C LEU A 244 2.56 -13.17 0.38
N TYR A 245 3.62 -12.51 0.84
CA TYR A 245 3.90 -11.12 0.54
C TYR A 245 5.35 -10.98 0.12
N TYR A 246 5.63 -10.17 -0.88
CA TYR A 246 6.98 -9.65 -1.08
C TYR A 246 7.30 -8.69 0.05
N GLU A 247 8.51 -8.81 0.60
CA GLU A 247 9.08 -7.83 1.50
C GLU A 247 10.07 -6.97 0.71
N ASP A 248 9.77 -5.68 0.58
CA ASP A 248 10.64 -4.70 -0.06
C ASP A 248 11.04 -3.60 0.91
N LYS A 249 12.26 -3.09 0.76
CA LYS A 249 12.80 -2.05 1.65
C LYS A 249 12.42 -0.68 1.12
N ASP A 250 11.85 0.15 2.00
CA ASP A 250 11.54 1.54 1.71
C ASP A 250 12.79 2.34 1.35
N LYS A 251 12.67 3.11 0.27
CA LYS A 251 13.74 3.97 -0.26
C LYS A 251 13.44 5.45 -0.10
N VAL A 252 12.71 5.83 0.95
CA VAL A 252 12.21 7.21 1.17
C VAL A 252 13.30 8.28 0.95
N GLN A 253 14.49 8.11 1.52
CA GLN A 253 15.58 9.09 1.40
C GLN A 253 16.15 9.19 -0.01
N GLU A 254 16.24 8.06 -0.72
CA GLU A 254 16.68 8.02 -2.11
C GLU A 254 15.64 8.68 -3.01
N THR A 255 14.36 8.34 -2.83
CA THR A 255 13.25 8.94 -3.57
C THR A 255 13.17 10.45 -3.32
N LEU A 256 13.31 10.91 -2.08
CA LEU A 256 13.35 12.34 -1.75
C LEU A 256 14.46 13.10 -2.49
N LYS A 257 15.65 12.49 -2.64
CA LYS A 257 16.77 13.07 -3.39
C LYS A 257 16.54 13.04 -4.90
N GLY A 258 15.79 12.05 -5.37
CA GLY A 258 15.47 11.84 -6.78
C GLY A 258 14.23 12.59 -7.28
N LEU A 259 13.49 13.28 -6.41
CA LEU A 259 12.31 14.06 -6.82
C LEU A 259 12.71 15.14 -7.84
N LYS A 260 12.11 15.04 -9.03
CA LYS A 260 12.24 16.02 -10.09
C LYS A 260 10.87 16.56 -10.43
N VAL A 261 10.80 17.86 -10.67
CA VAL A 261 9.59 18.50 -11.20
C VAL A 261 9.28 17.92 -12.58
N LEU A 262 8.02 17.62 -12.85
CA LEU A 262 7.49 17.22 -14.15
C LEU A 262 6.85 18.45 -14.81
N PRO A 263 7.53 19.14 -15.74
CA PRO A 263 7.01 20.37 -16.33
C PRO A 263 5.70 20.15 -17.11
N GLY A 264 4.76 21.07 -16.96
CA GLY A 264 3.45 20.99 -17.63
C GLY A 264 2.43 20.07 -16.95
N SER A 265 2.83 19.36 -15.90
CA SER A 265 1.89 18.63 -15.05
C SER A 265 0.98 19.59 -14.28
N LYS A 266 -0.25 19.16 -14.00
CA LYS A 266 -1.22 19.96 -13.25
C LYS A 266 -2.18 19.13 -12.43
N ILE A 267 -2.68 19.72 -11.35
CA ILE A 267 -3.80 19.21 -10.55
C ILE A 267 -4.89 20.28 -10.54
N GLU A 268 -6.13 19.85 -10.78
CA GLU A 268 -7.31 20.71 -10.78
C GLU A 268 -8.42 20.06 -9.97
N TYR A 269 -9.13 20.86 -9.17
CA TYR A 269 -10.21 20.39 -8.31
C TYR A 269 -11.56 20.96 -8.75
N PHE A 270 -12.62 20.19 -8.52
CA PHE A 270 -13.98 20.51 -8.92
C PHE A 270 -14.90 20.43 -7.71
N LYS A 271 -15.87 21.34 -7.62
CA LYS A 271 -16.94 21.31 -6.63
C LYS A 271 -18.27 21.25 -7.36
N ASN A 272 -19.00 20.16 -7.17
CA ASN A 272 -20.30 19.89 -7.79
C ASN A 272 -20.24 20.11 -9.32
N GLY A 273 -19.23 19.51 -9.96
CA GLY A 273 -18.95 19.60 -11.40
C GLY A 273 -18.25 20.88 -11.85
N LYS A 274 -18.19 21.92 -11.01
CA LYS A 274 -17.58 23.22 -11.38
C LYS A 274 -16.11 23.28 -11.01
N SER A 275 -15.25 23.58 -11.99
CA SER A 275 -13.82 23.83 -11.76
C SER A 275 -13.62 24.92 -10.69
N GLN A 276 -12.67 24.66 -9.79
CA GLN A 276 -12.16 25.63 -8.80
C GLN A 276 -10.83 26.25 -9.25
N GLY A 277 -10.46 26.06 -10.52
CA GLY A 277 -9.20 26.50 -11.12
C GLY A 277 -8.02 25.55 -10.87
N VAL A 278 -6.88 25.81 -11.48
CA VAL A 278 -5.70 24.92 -11.33
C VAL A 278 -5.09 25.08 -9.93
N ALA A 279 -5.05 23.97 -9.19
CA ALA A 279 -4.55 23.92 -7.82
C ALA A 279 -3.03 23.78 -7.76
N PHE A 280 -2.42 23.03 -8.66
CA PHE A 280 -0.96 22.91 -8.71
C PHE A 280 -0.53 22.79 -10.16
N THR A 281 0.65 23.35 -10.46
CA THR A 281 1.36 23.16 -11.73
C THR A 281 2.77 22.69 -11.41
N ASP A 282 3.39 22.00 -12.36
CA ASP A 282 4.79 21.56 -12.28
C ASP A 282 5.05 20.77 -10.97
N ILE A 283 4.20 19.78 -10.73
CA ILE A 283 4.33 18.87 -9.57
C ILE A 283 5.51 17.92 -9.79
N TYR A 284 6.00 17.29 -8.73
CA TYR A 284 7.03 16.26 -8.84
C TYR A 284 6.56 15.07 -9.72
N GLY A 285 7.43 14.53 -10.56
CA GLY A 285 7.16 13.31 -11.32
C GLY A 285 7.03 12.08 -10.40
N GLY A 286 6.35 11.05 -10.88
CA GLY A 286 6.17 9.78 -10.17
C GLY A 286 4.75 9.23 -10.26
N SER A 287 4.51 8.16 -9.52
CA SER A 287 3.21 7.49 -9.44
C SER A 287 2.33 8.11 -8.35
N TYR A 288 1.14 8.55 -8.74
CA TYR A 288 0.17 9.20 -7.88
C TYR A 288 -1.07 8.34 -7.64
N TYR A 289 -1.49 8.25 -6.38
CA TYR A 289 -2.68 7.55 -5.93
C TYR A 289 -3.74 8.57 -5.50
N PRO A 290 -5.02 8.35 -5.82
CA PRO A 290 -6.11 9.00 -5.11
C PRO A 290 -5.93 8.79 -3.60
N THR A 291 -5.92 9.87 -2.83
CA THR A 291 -5.58 9.83 -1.41
C THR A 291 -6.54 10.67 -0.59
N ILE A 292 -7.01 10.08 0.51
CA ILE A 292 -7.94 10.71 1.44
C ILE A 292 -7.27 10.82 2.80
N SER A 293 -7.28 12.03 3.36
CA SER A 293 -6.88 12.26 4.73
C SER A 293 -8.02 12.84 5.56
N ILE A 294 -8.24 12.26 6.73
CA ILE A 294 -9.37 12.58 7.62
C ILE A 294 -8.86 13.02 8.98
N HIS A 295 -9.46 14.08 9.51
CA HIS A 295 -9.31 14.54 10.89
C HIS A 295 -10.65 14.43 11.62
N LYS A 296 -10.62 13.79 12.79
CA LYS A 296 -11.78 13.39 13.60
C LYS A 296 -12.76 12.51 12.81
N SER A 297 -14.01 12.43 13.28
CA SER A 297 -15.04 11.51 12.79
C SER A 297 -15.71 11.94 11.48
N ALA A 298 -14.98 12.52 10.52
CA ALA A 298 -15.54 12.74 9.19
C ALA A 298 -15.54 11.43 8.39
N THR A 299 -16.49 11.33 7.46
CA THR A 299 -16.64 10.19 6.54
C THR A 299 -16.63 10.69 5.10
N VAL A 300 -15.83 10.05 4.26
CA VAL A 300 -15.71 10.37 2.83
C VAL A 300 -15.89 9.10 2.02
N ALA A 301 -16.82 9.15 1.06
CA ALA A 301 -17.00 8.11 0.05
C ALA A 301 -16.29 8.50 -1.25
N VAL A 302 -15.72 7.52 -1.95
CA VAL A 302 -15.04 7.70 -3.24
C VAL A 302 -15.80 7.04 -4.37
N ASN A 303 -15.69 7.65 -5.54
CA ASN A 303 -16.20 7.12 -6.79
C ASN A 303 -15.10 7.20 -7.84
N PHE A 304 -14.56 6.03 -8.20
CA PHE A 304 -13.52 5.90 -9.21
C PHE A 304 -14.06 5.77 -10.63
N GLY A 305 -15.39 5.74 -10.79
CA GLY A 305 -16.08 5.48 -12.05
C GLY A 305 -16.59 4.03 -12.16
N PRO A 306 -17.31 3.70 -13.25
CA PRO A 306 -17.57 4.56 -14.41
C PRO A 306 -18.73 5.55 -14.20
N ASN A 307 -19.55 5.36 -13.17
CA ASN A 307 -20.78 6.12 -12.95
C ASN A 307 -20.51 7.39 -12.13
N PHE A 308 -19.94 8.41 -12.76
CA PHE A 308 -19.68 9.71 -12.12
C PHE A 308 -20.98 10.52 -11.93
N LYS A 309 -21.03 11.35 -10.89
CA LYS A 309 -22.11 12.33 -10.70
C LYS A 309 -21.97 13.51 -11.67
N HIS A 310 -20.73 13.87 -12.01
CA HIS A 310 -20.40 14.94 -12.95
C HIS A 310 -19.55 14.41 -14.13
N PRO A 311 -20.11 13.52 -14.99
CA PRO A 311 -19.38 12.93 -16.10
C PRO A 311 -18.95 13.93 -17.17
N GLU A 312 -19.58 15.12 -17.23
CA GLU A 312 -19.23 16.21 -18.12
C GLU A 312 -17.75 16.62 -18.03
N VAL A 313 -17.18 16.57 -16.81
CA VAL A 313 -15.78 16.95 -16.56
C VAL A 313 -14.80 16.06 -17.35
N LEU A 314 -15.07 14.76 -17.43
CA LEU A 314 -14.21 13.83 -18.15
C LEU A 314 -14.19 14.15 -19.66
N ASN A 315 -15.36 14.44 -20.23
CA ASN A 315 -15.51 14.72 -21.64
C ASN A 315 -14.85 16.04 -22.04
N GLU A 316 -15.08 17.10 -21.26
CA GLU A 316 -14.52 18.44 -21.53
C GLU A 316 -12.98 18.43 -21.47
N LEU A 317 -12.41 17.70 -20.51
CA LEU A 317 -10.98 17.68 -20.25
C LEU A 317 -10.25 16.50 -20.92
N LYS A 318 -11.00 15.62 -21.59
CA LYS A 318 -10.50 14.37 -22.19
C LYS A 318 -9.71 13.54 -21.17
N ALA A 319 -10.29 13.37 -19.99
CA ALA A 319 -9.71 12.62 -18.89
C ALA A 319 -10.35 11.23 -18.79
N LYS A 320 -9.58 10.27 -18.29
CA LYS A 320 -10.04 8.90 -18.00
C LYS A 320 -10.50 8.79 -16.55
N GLY A 321 -11.51 7.97 -16.31
CA GLY A 321 -11.89 7.59 -14.96
C GLY A 321 -10.85 6.67 -14.34
N MET A 322 -10.62 6.77 -13.02
CA MET A 322 -9.69 5.87 -12.33
C MET A 322 -10.03 4.38 -12.54
N CYS A 323 -11.31 4.01 -12.74
CA CYS A 323 -11.72 2.64 -13.03
C CYS A 323 -11.05 2.06 -14.29
N GLU A 324 -10.72 2.87 -15.29
CA GLU A 324 -10.04 2.45 -16.52
C GLU A 324 -8.58 2.04 -16.25
N ARG A 325 -8.00 2.49 -15.13
CA ARG A 325 -6.61 2.17 -14.77
C ARG A 325 -6.41 0.68 -14.46
N VAL A 326 -7.48 -0.04 -14.14
CA VAL A 326 -7.44 -1.48 -13.82
C VAL A 326 -6.88 -2.29 -15.00
N GLU A 327 -7.46 -2.12 -16.18
CA GLU A 327 -7.06 -2.89 -17.37
C GLU A 327 -5.64 -2.54 -17.82
N GLU A 328 -5.29 -1.25 -17.76
CA GLU A 328 -3.94 -0.79 -18.08
C GLU A 328 -2.90 -1.36 -17.12
N LEU A 329 -3.15 -1.33 -15.80
CA LEU A 329 -2.21 -1.83 -14.82
C LEU A 329 -2.06 -3.36 -14.90
N ILE A 330 -3.15 -4.11 -15.12
CA ILE A 330 -3.07 -5.56 -15.33
C ILE A 330 -2.20 -5.88 -16.54
N SER A 331 -2.39 -5.16 -17.64
CA SER A 331 -1.62 -5.35 -18.87
C SER A 331 -0.14 -5.01 -18.68
N GLU A 332 0.15 -3.87 -18.05
CA GLU A 332 1.51 -3.41 -17.74
C GLU A 332 2.23 -4.36 -16.77
N GLN A 333 1.55 -4.84 -15.73
CA GLN A 333 2.12 -5.81 -14.77
C GLN A 333 2.42 -7.13 -15.46
N CYS A 334 1.50 -7.65 -16.28
CA CYS A 334 1.70 -8.87 -17.05
C CYS A 334 2.92 -8.74 -17.97
N LEU A 335 3.05 -7.62 -18.69
CA LEU A 335 4.20 -7.36 -19.55
C LEU A 335 5.50 -7.30 -18.74
N SER A 336 5.49 -6.63 -17.59
CA SER A 336 6.64 -6.52 -16.69
C SER A 336 7.10 -7.89 -16.20
N ASP A 337 6.16 -8.73 -15.79
CA ASP A 337 6.42 -10.08 -15.32
C ASP A 337 7.04 -10.95 -16.43
N ILE A 338 6.47 -10.91 -17.64
CA ILE A 338 6.99 -11.65 -18.81
C ILE A 338 8.39 -11.17 -19.19
N MET A 339 8.62 -9.86 -19.21
CA MET A 339 9.94 -9.29 -19.49
C MET A 339 10.97 -9.79 -18.48
N TYR A 340 10.66 -9.74 -17.18
CA TYR A 340 11.56 -10.24 -16.13
C TYR A 340 11.89 -11.72 -16.33
N LEU A 341 10.89 -12.57 -16.61
CA LEU A 341 11.12 -14.00 -16.84
C LEU A 341 12.01 -14.23 -18.07
N THR A 342 11.78 -13.48 -19.14
CA THR A 342 12.54 -13.58 -20.40
C THR A 342 13.98 -13.12 -20.24
N GLU A 343 14.22 -11.98 -19.58
CA GLU A 343 15.57 -11.43 -19.32
C GLU A 343 16.43 -12.35 -18.44
N ASN A 344 15.79 -13.17 -17.62
CA ASN A 344 16.43 -14.10 -16.70
C ASN A 344 16.31 -15.56 -17.16
N ASP A 345 15.93 -15.79 -18.41
CA ASP A 345 15.83 -17.14 -18.96
C ASP A 345 17.16 -17.92 -18.80
N GLY A 346 17.04 -19.21 -18.49
CA GLY A 346 18.17 -20.08 -18.14
C GLY A 346 18.78 -19.85 -16.75
N LYS A 347 18.57 -18.69 -16.10
CA LYS A 347 19.09 -18.38 -14.75
C LYS A 347 18.11 -18.74 -13.64
N LEU A 348 16.80 -18.65 -13.89
CA LEU A 348 15.73 -18.94 -12.94
C LEU A 348 15.54 -20.44 -12.71
N ARG A 349 16.46 -21.09 -12.01
CA ARG A 349 16.41 -22.53 -11.70
C ARG A 349 16.32 -22.76 -10.20
N LEU A 350 15.56 -23.79 -9.81
CA LEU A 350 15.42 -24.22 -8.43
C LEU A 350 16.77 -24.63 -7.80
N ASP A 351 17.64 -25.30 -8.56
CA ASP A 351 18.96 -25.73 -8.09
C ASP A 351 19.91 -24.54 -7.83
N ASN A 352 19.76 -23.46 -8.60
CA ASN A 352 20.57 -22.24 -8.48
C ASN A 352 20.13 -21.33 -7.33
N PHE A 353 18.96 -21.60 -6.73
CA PHE A 353 18.38 -20.74 -5.69
C PHE A 353 19.10 -20.87 -4.33
N ASN A 354 20.00 -21.84 -4.17
CA ASN A 354 20.65 -22.14 -2.90
C ASN A 354 22.02 -21.45 -2.70
N PHE A 355 22.08 -20.66 -1.61
CA PHE A 355 23.25 -20.16 -0.85
C PHE A 355 24.17 -19.09 -1.47
N SER A 356 23.75 -17.82 -1.51
CA SER A 356 24.74 -16.71 -1.47
C SER A 356 24.28 -15.35 -0.92
N LYS A 357 23.03 -15.15 -0.47
CA LYS A 357 22.55 -13.80 -0.04
C LYS A 357 21.92 -13.70 1.35
N LEU A 358 22.30 -14.59 2.28
CA LEU A 358 22.05 -14.41 3.72
C LEU A 358 23.40 -14.17 4.42
N LYS A 359 23.97 -12.98 4.25
CA LYS A 359 24.98 -12.40 5.12
C LYS A 359 24.67 -10.93 5.33
#